data_AF-A0AAW7JSA5-F1
#
_entry.id   AF-A0AAW7JSA5-F1
#
_cell.length_a   1.000
_cell.length_b   1.000
_cell.length_c   1.000
_cell.angle_alpha   90.00
_cell.angle_beta   90.00
_cell.angle_gamma   90.00
#
_symmetry.space_group_name_H-M   'P 1'
#
loop_
_entity.id
_entity.type
_entity.pdbx_description
1 polymer ?
#
loop_
_entity_poly.entity_id
_entity_poly.type
_entity_poly.pdbx_seq_one_letter_code
_entity_poly.pdbx_strand_id
1 'polypeptide(L)'
;MNNTINNFNQKELSGRDARLWKEWKELDTLCSKRKAASLNPLRPSISYIVRRKNAMGLPTEYEIWYRCKSIVGVIGDTVPREPKFGYLHKMSIVLPNNYPSADGNPIFTFRTDVWHPNIRYSGSFKGHVCLTIKEMGVLASLKDLVLRVERYLKYQMYHAQNTYPYPEDQNVAEWVREEGEPNNWVHFNQEMPEPAAKVAESTKTEKVKPIIKSRTI
;
A
#
# COMPACT_ATOMS: atom_id res chain seq x y z
N MET A 1 -13.11 18.17 11.79
CA MET A 1 -12.89 17.20 12.90
C MET A 1 -14.24 16.73 13.40
N ASN A 2 -14.35 15.45 13.71
CA ASN A 2 -15.57 14.88 14.29
C ASN A 2 -15.73 15.32 15.76
N ASN A 3 -16.77 16.12 16.05
CA ASN A 3 -17.03 16.66 17.41
C ASN A 3 -17.15 15.56 18.48
N THR A 4 -17.58 14.35 18.09
CA THR A 4 -17.70 13.20 18.99
C THR A 4 -16.37 12.79 19.62
N ILE A 5 -15.24 12.99 18.93
CA ILE A 5 -13.91 12.59 19.41
C ILE A 5 -13.46 13.47 20.58
N ASN A 6 -13.86 14.75 20.56
CA ASN A 6 -13.47 15.73 21.57
C ASN A 6 -14.27 15.60 22.87
N ASN A 7 -15.34 14.80 22.88
CA ASN A 7 -16.18 14.60 24.07
C ASN A 7 -15.56 13.61 25.07
N PHE A 8 -14.47 12.93 24.71
CA PHE A 8 -13.80 12.00 25.61
C PHE A 8 -12.85 12.74 26.56
N ASN A 9 -13.00 12.52 27.86
CA ASN A 9 -12.03 12.97 28.84
C ASN A 9 -10.80 12.05 28.79
N GLN A 10 -9.69 12.55 28.23
CA GLN A 10 -8.47 11.77 28.06
C GLN A 10 -7.93 11.21 29.39
N LYS A 11 -8.17 11.89 30.52
CA LYS A 11 -7.69 11.45 31.84
C LYS A 11 -8.41 10.19 32.36
N GLU A 12 -9.57 9.87 31.81
CA GLU A 12 -10.38 8.70 32.19
C GLU A 12 -10.06 7.47 31.32
N LEU A 13 -9.32 7.65 30.23
CA LEU A 13 -8.94 6.57 29.33
C LEU A 13 -7.61 5.95 29.77
N SER A 14 -7.56 4.63 29.85
CA SER A 14 -6.33 3.89 30.16
C SER A 14 -6.15 2.68 29.24
N GLY A 15 -4.91 2.20 29.12
CA GLY A 15 -4.57 0.99 28.37
C GLY A 15 -5.11 0.97 26.94
N ARG A 16 -5.94 -0.03 26.64
CA ARG A 16 -6.55 -0.24 25.32
C ARG A 16 -7.41 0.94 24.87
N ASP A 17 -8.25 1.48 25.75
CA ASP A 17 -9.18 2.54 25.38
C ASP A 17 -8.44 3.84 25.03
N ALA A 18 -7.36 4.15 25.75
CA ALA A 18 -6.47 5.26 25.41
C ALA A 18 -5.83 5.06 24.02
N ARG A 19 -5.42 3.83 23.67
CA ARG A 19 -4.89 3.49 22.34
C ARG A 19 -5.96 3.68 21.26
N LEU A 20 -7.14 3.10 21.43
CA LEU A 20 -8.25 3.20 20.47
C LEU A 20 -8.64 4.66 20.19
N TRP A 21 -8.77 5.48 21.24
CA TRP A 21 -9.08 6.89 21.09
C TRP A 21 -7.98 7.66 20.33
N LYS A 22 -6.71 7.44 20.71
CA LYS A 22 -5.57 8.10 20.06
C LYS A 22 -5.54 7.78 18.56
N GLU A 23 -5.66 6.52 18.20
CA GLU A 23 -5.62 6.10 16.80
C GLU A 23 -6.84 6.54 16.01
N TRP A 24 -8.02 6.56 16.63
CA TRP A 24 -9.21 7.12 15.99
C TRP A 24 -9.01 8.61 15.67
N LYS A 25 -8.45 9.40 16.60
CA LYS A 25 -8.13 10.81 16.39
C LYS A 25 -7.12 11.01 15.26
N GLU A 26 -6.09 10.17 15.18
CA GLU A 26 -5.09 10.19 14.11
C GLU A 26 -5.71 9.86 12.74
N LEU A 27 -6.55 8.84 12.68
CA LEU A 27 -7.28 8.46 11.45
C LEU A 27 -8.26 9.56 11.00
N ASP A 28 -9.00 10.17 11.94
CA ASP A 28 -9.91 11.29 11.66
C ASP A 28 -9.15 12.51 11.12
N THR A 29 -7.97 12.79 11.69
CA THR A 29 -7.09 13.87 11.25
C THR A 29 -6.60 13.60 9.82
N LEU A 30 -6.14 12.38 9.53
CA LEU A 30 -5.73 11.99 8.18
C LEU A 30 -6.88 12.19 7.17
N CYS A 31 -8.07 11.66 7.47
CA CYS A 31 -9.21 11.74 6.56
C CYS A 31 -9.71 13.19 6.40
N SER A 32 -9.68 14.00 7.46
CA SER A 32 -9.99 15.43 7.40
C SER A 32 -9.02 16.17 6.48
N LYS A 33 -7.71 15.88 6.56
CA LYS A 33 -6.71 16.45 5.63
C LYS A 33 -6.95 16.02 4.19
N ARG A 34 -7.24 14.73 3.94
CA ARG A 34 -7.55 14.23 2.59
C ARG A 34 -8.84 14.84 2.01
N LYS A 35 -9.83 15.13 2.87
CA LYS A 35 -11.03 15.86 2.49
C LYS A 35 -10.76 17.32 2.12
N ALA A 36 -9.96 18.02 2.92
CA ALA A 36 -9.60 19.41 2.66
C ALA A 36 -8.76 19.57 1.38
N ALA A 37 -7.87 18.62 1.08
CA ALA A 37 -7.04 18.63 -0.12
C ALA A 37 -7.76 18.10 -1.39
N SER A 38 -9.00 17.63 -1.30
CA SER A 38 -9.70 17.05 -2.43
C SER A 38 -10.39 18.11 -3.29
N LEU A 39 -10.27 17.98 -4.62
CA LEU A 39 -11.06 18.74 -5.59
C LEU A 39 -12.57 18.56 -5.38
N ASN A 40 -13.00 17.40 -4.89
CA ASN A 40 -14.38 17.14 -4.51
C ASN A 40 -14.42 16.63 -3.06
N PRO A 41 -14.74 17.49 -2.07
CA PRO A 41 -14.81 17.11 -0.66
C PRO A 41 -15.81 15.99 -0.32
N LEU A 42 -16.77 15.69 -1.20
CA LEU A 42 -17.69 14.54 -1.04
C LEU A 42 -17.02 13.21 -1.44
N ARG A 43 -15.88 13.27 -2.12
CA ARG A 43 -15.14 12.11 -2.65
C ARG A 43 -13.63 12.25 -2.40
N PRO A 44 -13.18 12.36 -1.13
CA PRO A 44 -11.75 12.41 -0.82
C PRO A 44 -11.04 11.11 -1.23
N SER A 45 -9.71 11.19 -1.37
CA SER A 45 -8.89 10.01 -1.72
C SER A 45 -8.98 8.90 -0.66
N ILE A 46 -9.16 9.26 0.60
CA ILE A 46 -9.37 8.34 1.73
C ILE A 46 -10.49 8.89 2.62
N SER A 47 -11.42 8.04 3.01
CA SER A 47 -12.43 8.30 4.04
C SER A 47 -12.71 7.05 4.85
N TYR A 48 -13.39 7.19 5.99
CA TYR A 48 -13.77 6.05 6.82
C TYR A 48 -15.20 6.18 7.36
N ILE A 49 -15.76 5.04 7.75
CA ILE A 49 -17.03 4.91 8.48
C ILE A 49 -16.74 4.04 9.72
N VAL A 50 -17.23 4.44 10.88
CA VAL A 50 -17.22 3.58 12.09
C VAL A 50 -18.37 2.58 11.97
N ARG A 51 -18.07 1.29 12.05
CA ARG A 51 -19.06 0.20 11.93
C ARG A 51 -19.47 -0.38 13.28
N ARG A 52 -18.52 -0.51 14.22
CA ARG A 52 -18.79 -0.94 15.60
C ARG A 52 -18.00 -0.10 16.61
N LYS A 53 -18.55 0.01 17.81
CA LYS A 53 -17.96 0.67 18.97
C LYS A 53 -18.01 -0.27 20.17
N ASN A 54 -17.09 -0.12 21.12
CA ASN A 54 -17.16 -0.78 22.42
C ASN A 54 -18.15 -0.07 23.37
N ALA A 55 -18.29 -0.58 24.60
CA ALA A 55 -19.18 -0.01 25.61
C ALA A 55 -18.86 1.45 25.98
N MET A 56 -17.59 1.86 25.86
CA MET A 56 -17.15 3.25 26.06
C MET A 56 -17.43 4.15 24.84
N GLY A 57 -17.98 3.61 23.74
CA GLY A 57 -18.24 4.37 22.52
C GLY A 57 -17.02 4.56 21.62
N LEU A 58 -15.90 3.86 21.90
CA LEU A 58 -14.68 3.90 21.08
C LEU A 58 -14.78 2.91 19.91
N PRO A 59 -14.36 3.29 18.69
CA PRO A 59 -14.48 2.40 17.53
C PRO A 59 -13.62 1.14 17.64
N THR A 60 -14.21 0.01 17.26
CA THR A 60 -13.54 -1.31 17.20
C THR A 60 -13.64 -1.94 15.82
N GLU A 61 -14.46 -1.38 14.92
CA GLU A 61 -14.50 -1.77 13.52
C GLU A 61 -14.70 -0.54 12.64
N TYR A 62 -13.95 -0.50 11.54
CA TYR A 62 -13.99 0.56 10.55
C TYR A 62 -14.27 -0.02 9.17
N GLU A 63 -14.86 0.80 8.30
CA GLU A 63 -14.81 0.62 6.86
C GLU A 63 -14.04 1.80 6.26
N ILE A 64 -12.93 1.51 5.59
CA ILE A 64 -12.09 2.48 4.89
C ILE A 64 -12.41 2.46 3.41
N TRP A 65 -12.58 3.64 2.82
CA TRP A 65 -12.78 3.81 1.39
C TRP A 65 -11.55 4.48 0.79
N TYR A 66 -10.93 3.81 -0.18
CA TYR A 66 -9.87 4.36 -1.00
C TYR A 66 -10.42 4.72 -2.38
N ARG A 67 -10.08 5.92 -2.84
CA ARG A 67 -10.41 6.41 -4.18
C ARG A 67 -9.13 6.68 -4.96
N CYS A 68 -8.55 5.61 -5.48
CA CYS A 68 -7.33 5.63 -6.28
C CYS A 68 -7.41 4.56 -7.36
N LYS A 69 -6.71 4.76 -8.47
CA LYS A 69 -6.54 3.71 -9.49
C LYS A 69 -5.75 2.54 -8.87
N SER A 70 -6.21 1.32 -9.07
CA SER A 70 -5.54 0.07 -8.67
C SER A 70 -5.93 -1.07 -9.61
N ILE A 71 -5.21 -2.20 -9.54
CA ILE A 71 -5.53 -3.41 -10.31
C ILE A 71 -6.56 -4.22 -9.53
N VAL A 72 -7.65 -4.62 -10.19
CA VAL A 72 -8.77 -5.38 -9.59
C VAL A 72 -8.96 -6.75 -10.21
N GLY A 73 -8.09 -7.12 -11.16
CA GLY A 73 -8.08 -8.41 -11.81
C GLY A 73 -7.24 -8.35 -13.08
N VAL A 74 -7.33 -9.40 -13.89
CA VAL A 74 -6.71 -9.50 -15.21
C VAL A 74 -7.76 -9.84 -16.27
N ILE A 75 -7.48 -9.52 -17.53
CA ILE A 75 -8.41 -9.68 -18.65
C ILE A 75 -8.03 -10.91 -19.47
N GLY A 76 -8.99 -11.82 -19.63
CA GLY A 76 -8.84 -13.02 -20.45
C GLY A 76 -7.85 -14.05 -19.87
N ASP A 77 -7.61 -15.09 -20.66
CA ASP A 77 -6.74 -16.21 -20.29
C ASP A 77 -5.46 -16.28 -21.15
N THR A 78 -5.36 -15.43 -22.18
CA THR A 78 -4.19 -15.36 -23.06
C THR A 78 -3.07 -14.60 -22.36
N VAL A 79 -1.89 -15.21 -22.27
CA VAL A 79 -0.69 -14.59 -21.70
C VAL A 79 0.02 -13.72 -22.75
N PRO A 80 0.41 -12.46 -22.44
CA PRO A 80 0.22 -11.78 -21.16
C PRO A 80 -1.20 -11.24 -20.98
N ARG A 81 -1.76 -11.45 -19.78
CA ARG A 81 -3.09 -11.05 -19.35
C ARG A 81 -3.06 -9.62 -18.86
N GLU A 82 -3.71 -8.72 -19.58
CA GLU A 82 -3.72 -7.29 -19.26
C GLU A 82 -4.42 -6.99 -17.92
N PRO A 83 -3.95 -5.98 -17.16
CA PRO A 83 -4.57 -5.60 -15.90
C PRO A 83 -5.95 -4.96 -16.12
N LYS A 84 -6.92 -5.36 -15.31
CA LYS A 84 -8.19 -4.66 -15.16
C LYS A 84 -8.06 -3.63 -14.05
N PHE A 85 -8.33 -2.35 -14.35
CA PHE A 85 -8.25 -1.27 -13.36
C PHE A 85 -9.60 -0.96 -12.68
N GLY A 86 -9.54 -0.60 -11.41
CA GLY A 86 -10.65 -0.07 -10.61
C GLY A 86 -10.23 1.16 -9.81
N TYR A 87 -11.22 1.88 -9.25
CA TYR A 87 -11.01 3.21 -8.65
C TYR A 87 -11.61 3.40 -7.25
N LEU A 88 -12.39 2.43 -6.77
CA LEU A 88 -13.03 2.48 -5.46
C LEU A 88 -12.80 1.15 -4.76
N HIS A 89 -12.08 1.22 -3.65
CA HIS A 89 -11.75 0.04 -2.85
C HIS A 89 -12.30 0.22 -1.44
N LYS A 90 -13.07 -0.77 -0.97
CA LYS A 90 -13.67 -0.75 0.36
C LYS A 90 -13.00 -1.82 1.21
N MET A 91 -12.47 -1.43 2.36
CA MET A 91 -11.76 -2.32 3.27
C MET A 91 -12.38 -2.27 4.65
N SER A 92 -12.62 -3.41 5.25
CA SER A 92 -12.98 -3.55 6.65
C SER A 92 -11.72 -3.67 7.50
N ILE A 93 -11.73 -3.03 8.66
CA ILE A 93 -10.72 -3.20 9.71
C ILE A 93 -11.43 -3.63 10.98
N VAL A 94 -11.05 -4.78 11.53
CA VAL A 94 -11.55 -5.27 12.83
C VAL A 94 -10.42 -5.21 13.85
N LEU A 95 -10.66 -4.52 14.96
CA LEU A 95 -9.74 -4.47 16.10
C LEU A 95 -10.18 -5.52 17.14
N PRO A 96 -9.40 -6.59 17.37
CA PRO A 96 -9.79 -7.62 18.33
C PRO A 96 -9.76 -7.10 19.77
N ASN A 97 -10.32 -7.89 20.70
CA ASN A 97 -10.43 -7.49 22.10
C ASN A 97 -9.07 -7.35 22.80
N ASN A 98 -8.09 -8.15 22.39
CA ASN A 98 -6.71 -8.08 22.88
C ASN A 98 -5.85 -7.01 22.18
N TYR A 99 -6.37 -6.28 21.17
CA TYR A 99 -5.63 -5.15 20.57
C TYR A 99 -5.34 -4.08 21.64
N PRO A 100 -4.11 -3.51 21.75
CA PRO A 100 -2.97 -3.61 20.82
C PRO A 100 -1.87 -4.61 21.24
N SER A 101 -2.20 -5.66 22.00
CA SER A 101 -1.22 -6.68 22.40
C SER A 101 -0.56 -7.34 21.17
N ALA A 102 0.61 -7.96 21.37
CA ALA A 102 1.43 -8.52 20.29
C ALA A 102 0.70 -9.58 19.43
N ASP A 103 -0.24 -10.31 20.03
CA ASP A 103 -1.10 -11.31 19.40
C ASP A 103 -2.46 -10.74 18.92
N GLY A 104 -2.76 -9.48 19.26
CA GLY A 104 -4.01 -8.81 18.97
C GLY A 104 -3.95 -7.89 17.76
N ASN A 105 -3.37 -8.33 16.64
CA ASN A 105 -3.20 -7.48 15.45
C ASN A 105 -4.55 -7.11 14.80
N PRO A 106 -4.69 -5.88 14.25
CA PRO A 106 -5.86 -5.53 13.47
C PRO A 106 -6.02 -6.44 12.24
N ILE A 107 -7.25 -6.83 11.93
CA ILE A 107 -7.57 -7.68 10.78
C ILE A 107 -8.10 -6.79 9.66
N PHE A 108 -7.47 -6.87 8.48
CA PHE A 108 -7.79 -6.07 7.31
C PHE A 108 -8.38 -6.97 6.23
N THR A 109 -9.54 -6.59 5.69
CA THR A 109 -10.22 -7.38 4.65
C THR A 109 -10.89 -6.48 3.62
N PHE A 110 -10.46 -6.58 2.35
CA PHE A 110 -11.15 -5.92 1.26
C PHE A 110 -12.52 -6.57 0.97
N ARG A 111 -13.51 -5.72 0.71
CA ARG A 111 -14.86 -6.09 0.26
C ARG A 111 -15.03 -5.92 -1.26
N THR A 112 -14.03 -5.35 -1.90
CA THR A 112 -13.93 -5.15 -3.35
C THR A 112 -12.76 -5.97 -3.88
N ASP A 113 -12.82 -6.37 -5.14
CA ASP A 113 -11.70 -7.06 -5.78
C ASP A 113 -10.45 -6.17 -5.80
N VAL A 114 -9.33 -6.75 -5.42
CA VAL A 114 -8.00 -6.14 -5.48
C VAL A 114 -7.04 -7.24 -5.89
N TRP A 115 -6.42 -7.05 -7.05
CA TRP A 115 -5.35 -7.92 -7.54
C TRP A 115 -4.06 -7.34 -6.99
N HIS A 116 -3.50 -7.94 -5.94
CA HIS A 116 -2.23 -7.51 -5.35
C HIS A 116 -1.54 -8.67 -4.61
N PRO A 117 -0.20 -8.84 -4.67
CA PRO A 117 0.48 -9.98 -4.03
C PRO A 117 0.29 -10.09 -2.51
N ASN A 118 0.08 -8.97 -1.82
CA ASN A 118 -0.20 -8.93 -0.38
C ASN A 118 -1.69 -9.01 -0.02
N ILE A 119 -2.58 -9.25 -0.98
CA ILE A 119 -4.03 -9.30 -0.78
C ILE A 119 -4.58 -10.55 -1.46
N ARG A 120 -5.24 -11.41 -0.69
CA ARG A 120 -5.84 -12.64 -1.22
C ARG A 120 -6.93 -12.30 -2.24
N TYR A 121 -6.79 -12.75 -3.48
CA TYR A 121 -7.76 -12.43 -4.54
C TYR A 121 -8.96 -13.38 -4.58
N SER A 122 -8.77 -14.65 -4.19
CA SER A 122 -9.78 -15.70 -4.31
C SER A 122 -9.85 -16.64 -3.10
N GLY A 123 -10.87 -17.52 -3.08
CA GLY A 123 -11.07 -18.51 -2.03
C GLY A 123 -11.67 -17.96 -0.72
N SER A 124 -11.68 -18.79 0.32
CA SER A 124 -12.33 -18.47 1.61
C SER A 124 -11.72 -17.29 2.37
N PHE A 125 -10.47 -16.93 2.06
CA PHE A 125 -9.76 -15.80 2.64
C PHE A 125 -9.72 -14.58 1.74
N LYS A 126 -10.56 -14.53 0.68
CA LYS A 126 -10.61 -13.41 -0.27
C LYS A 126 -10.69 -12.05 0.45
N GLY A 127 -9.84 -11.14 0.01
CA GLY A 127 -9.68 -9.79 0.53
C GLY A 127 -8.76 -9.67 1.74
N HIS A 128 -8.33 -10.78 2.36
CA HIS A 128 -7.37 -10.74 3.48
C HIS A 128 -6.09 -10.01 3.08
N VAL A 129 -5.63 -9.09 3.92
CA VAL A 129 -4.43 -8.27 3.68
C VAL A 129 -3.32 -8.69 4.63
N CYS A 130 -2.20 -9.15 4.07
CA CYS A 130 -0.98 -9.37 4.82
C CYS A 130 -0.14 -8.08 4.87
N LEU A 131 0.00 -7.48 6.04
CA LEU A 131 0.73 -6.21 6.22
C LEU A 131 2.21 -6.38 6.57
N THR A 132 2.76 -7.60 6.52
CA THR A 132 4.14 -7.93 6.97
C THR A 132 4.45 -7.29 8.34
N ILE A 133 3.52 -7.43 9.30
CA ILE A 133 3.52 -6.69 10.57
C ILE A 133 4.74 -7.04 11.45
N LYS A 134 5.34 -8.23 11.27
CA LYS A 134 6.52 -8.68 12.03
C LYS A 134 7.70 -7.71 11.97
N GLU A 135 7.83 -6.91 10.91
CA GLU A 135 8.91 -5.91 10.76
C GLU A 135 8.50 -4.50 11.24
N MET A 136 7.21 -4.21 11.33
CA MET A 136 6.70 -2.87 11.71
C MET A 136 6.57 -2.70 13.23
N GLY A 137 6.52 -3.81 13.98
CA GLY A 137 6.37 -3.84 15.43
C GLY A 137 5.00 -3.36 15.95
N VAL A 138 4.76 -3.53 17.26
CA VAL A 138 3.54 -3.09 18.00
C VAL A 138 3.33 -1.56 17.96
N LEU A 139 4.29 -0.83 17.38
CA LEU A 139 4.35 0.63 17.34
C LEU A 139 3.60 1.26 16.16
N ALA A 140 3.28 0.51 15.11
CA ALA A 140 2.55 1.06 13.97
C ALA A 140 1.13 1.48 14.38
N SER A 141 0.76 2.73 14.09
CA SER A 141 -0.60 3.21 14.32
C SER A 141 -1.56 2.70 13.25
N LEU A 142 -2.87 2.65 13.54
CA LEU A 142 -3.89 2.39 12.53
C LEU A 142 -3.79 3.32 11.31
N LYS A 143 -3.45 4.60 11.53
CA LYS A 143 -3.20 5.58 10.47
C LYS A 143 -2.05 5.13 9.56
N ASP A 144 -0.95 4.65 10.12
CA ASP A 144 0.21 4.19 9.33
C ASP A 144 -0.13 2.94 8.53
N LEU A 145 -0.90 2.01 9.11
CA LEU A 145 -1.36 0.80 8.41
C LEU A 145 -2.32 1.15 7.25
N VAL A 146 -3.25 2.09 7.46
CA VAL A 146 -4.15 2.60 6.41
C VAL A 146 -3.38 3.25 5.25
N LEU A 147 -2.31 4.00 5.54
CA LEU A 147 -1.43 4.59 4.53
C LEU A 147 -0.59 3.54 3.80
N ARG A 148 -0.14 2.49 4.50
CA ARG A 148 0.55 1.35 3.87
C ARG A 148 -0.34 0.65 2.86
N VAL A 149 -1.61 0.41 3.20
CA VAL A 149 -2.58 -0.15 2.25
C VAL A 149 -2.80 0.76 1.04
N GLU A 150 -2.80 2.08 1.21
CA GLU A 150 -2.86 3.00 0.05
C GLU A 150 -1.68 2.78 -0.90
N ARG A 151 -0.47 2.54 -0.38
CA ARG A 151 0.72 2.22 -1.18
C ARG A 151 0.61 0.88 -1.91
N TYR A 152 0.01 -0.13 -1.26
CA TYR A 152 -0.30 -1.42 -1.91
C TYR A 152 -1.25 -1.22 -3.09
N LEU A 153 -2.36 -0.49 -2.90
CA LEU A 153 -3.30 -0.22 -3.99
C LEU A 153 -2.64 0.50 -5.18
N LYS A 154 -1.68 1.39 -4.92
CA LYS A 154 -0.93 2.10 -5.97
C LYS A 154 0.26 1.31 -6.53
N TYR A 155 0.45 0.06 -6.11
CA TYR A 155 1.59 -0.78 -6.49
C TYR A 155 2.95 -0.12 -6.19
N GLN A 156 3.01 0.77 -5.19
CA GLN A 156 4.24 1.45 -4.73
C GLN A 156 5.04 0.61 -3.72
N MET A 157 4.47 -0.53 -3.31
CA MET A 157 5.04 -1.49 -2.39
C MET A 157 4.28 -2.80 -2.54
N TYR A 158 4.97 -3.90 -2.78
CA TYR A 158 4.39 -5.24 -2.81
C TYR A 158 5.48 -6.28 -2.57
N HIS A 159 5.07 -7.49 -2.19
CA HIS A 159 5.96 -8.65 -2.08
C HIS A 159 5.54 -9.70 -3.11
N ALA A 160 6.20 -9.73 -4.26
CA ALA A 160 5.93 -10.71 -5.33
C ALA A 160 6.96 -11.85 -5.38
N GLN A 161 8.04 -11.75 -4.61
CA GLN A 161 9.10 -12.76 -4.59
C GLN A 161 8.61 -14.02 -3.87
N ASN A 162 8.87 -15.18 -4.47
CA ASN A 162 8.49 -16.47 -3.89
C ASN A 162 9.46 -16.93 -2.80
N THR A 163 9.70 -16.07 -1.82
CA THR A 163 10.63 -16.29 -0.71
C THR A 163 9.97 -15.89 0.60
N TYR A 164 10.39 -16.52 1.70
CA TYR A 164 9.84 -16.24 3.02
C TYR A 164 10.09 -14.78 3.46
N PRO A 165 9.09 -14.07 4.04
CA PRO A 165 7.69 -14.49 4.17
C PRO A 165 7.01 -14.53 2.80
N TYR A 166 6.38 -15.65 2.43
CA TYR A 166 5.76 -15.82 1.12
C TYR A 166 4.66 -14.77 0.84
N PRO A 167 4.38 -14.43 -0.43
CA PRO A 167 3.27 -13.55 -0.78
C PRO A 167 1.95 -14.08 -0.21
N GLU A 168 1.03 -13.16 0.08
CA GLU A 168 -0.32 -13.57 0.47
C GLU A 168 -0.96 -14.33 -0.69
N ASP A 169 -0.93 -13.79 -1.91
CA ASP A 169 -1.48 -14.44 -3.09
C ASP A 169 -0.41 -14.83 -4.10
N GLN A 170 -0.11 -16.13 -4.18
CA GLN A 170 0.93 -16.68 -5.04
C GLN A 170 0.64 -16.48 -6.53
N ASN A 171 -0.61 -16.64 -6.96
CA ASN A 171 -1.00 -16.50 -8.37
C ASN A 171 -0.87 -15.05 -8.83
N VAL A 172 -1.24 -14.11 -7.96
CA VAL A 172 -1.04 -12.69 -8.25
C VAL A 172 0.45 -12.34 -8.24
N ALA A 173 1.23 -12.87 -7.31
CA ALA A 173 2.67 -12.66 -7.25
C ALA A 173 3.39 -13.18 -8.50
N GLU A 174 2.98 -14.34 -9.01
CA GLU A 174 3.44 -14.90 -10.29
C GLU A 174 3.10 -13.98 -11.46
N TRP A 175 1.83 -13.57 -11.59
CA TRP A 175 1.44 -12.60 -12.62
C TRP A 175 2.26 -11.31 -12.55
N VAL A 176 2.54 -10.79 -11.35
CA VAL A 176 3.37 -9.59 -11.19
C VAL A 176 4.77 -9.82 -11.78
N ARG A 177 5.44 -10.93 -11.44
CA ARG A 177 6.80 -11.22 -11.91
C ARG A 177 6.87 -11.52 -13.41
N GLU A 178 5.89 -12.21 -13.94
CA GLU A 178 5.97 -12.82 -15.27
C GLU A 178 5.26 -12.00 -16.35
N GLU A 179 4.28 -11.18 -15.96
CA GLU A 179 3.45 -10.42 -16.88
C GLU A 179 3.42 -8.93 -16.51
N GLY A 180 3.19 -8.59 -15.24
CA GLY A 180 3.02 -7.22 -14.77
C GLY A 180 4.28 -6.36 -14.86
N GLU A 181 5.40 -6.84 -14.32
CA GLU A 181 6.70 -6.16 -14.35
C GLU A 181 7.27 -6.07 -15.78
N PRO A 182 7.34 -7.16 -16.57
CA PRO A 182 7.91 -7.10 -17.93
C PRO A 182 7.14 -6.19 -18.88
N ASN A 183 5.83 -6.05 -18.71
CA ASN A 183 4.99 -5.17 -19.53
C ASN A 183 4.77 -3.78 -18.91
N ASN A 184 5.47 -3.45 -17.83
CA ASN A 184 5.37 -2.17 -17.13
C ASN A 184 3.95 -1.82 -16.62
N TRP A 185 3.10 -2.82 -16.43
CA TRP A 185 1.69 -2.65 -16.03
C TRP A 185 1.48 -2.36 -14.55
N VAL A 186 2.51 -2.58 -13.73
CA VAL A 186 2.49 -2.27 -12.29
C VAL A 186 2.93 -0.81 -11.99
N HIS A 187 3.37 -0.06 -13.00
CA HIS A 187 3.83 1.33 -12.88
C HIS A 187 2.79 2.31 -13.47
N PHE A 188 1.67 2.52 -12.78
CA PHE A 188 0.53 3.32 -13.29
C PHE A 188 0.14 4.54 -12.43
N ASN A 189 0.90 4.84 -11.37
CA ASN A 189 0.68 5.95 -10.44
C ASN A 189 2.00 6.46 -9.81
N GLN A 190 3.13 6.22 -10.50
CA GLN A 190 4.46 6.61 -10.05
C GLN A 190 4.99 7.57 -11.11
N GLU A 191 5.56 8.70 -10.69
CA GLU A 191 6.34 9.52 -11.61
C GLU A 191 7.45 8.62 -12.14
N MET A 192 7.48 8.43 -13.47
CA MET A 192 8.58 7.67 -14.06
C MET A 192 9.86 8.46 -13.76
N PRO A 193 10.90 7.84 -13.18
CA PRO A 193 12.20 8.50 -13.15
C PRO A 193 12.55 8.82 -14.60
N GLU A 194 13.02 10.05 -14.85
CA GLU A 194 13.53 10.41 -16.17
C GLU A 194 14.51 9.32 -16.62
N PRO A 195 14.42 8.87 -17.89
CA PRO A 195 15.32 7.85 -18.38
C PRO A 195 16.75 8.34 -18.15
N ALA A 196 17.53 7.56 -17.39
CA ALA A 196 18.93 7.85 -17.16
C ALA A 196 19.58 8.11 -18.52
N ALA A 197 20.10 9.32 -18.71
CA ALA A 197 20.77 9.69 -19.94
C ALA A 197 21.79 8.60 -20.26
N LYS A 198 21.71 8.04 -21.47
CA LYS A 198 22.69 7.07 -21.96
C LYS A 198 24.05 7.70 -21.77
N VAL A 199 24.82 7.19 -20.81
CA VAL A 199 26.22 7.56 -20.67
C VAL A 199 26.86 7.09 -21.97
N ALA A 200 27.17 8.04 -22.84
CA ALA A 200 27.91 7.77 -24.06
C ALA A 200 29.23 7.12 -23.63
N GLU A 201 29.40 5.84 -23.99
CA GLU A 201 30.70 5.19 -23.93
C GLU A 201 31.67 6.02 -24.74
N SER A 202 32.58 6.68 -24.04
CA SER A 202 33.71 7.35 -24.66
C SER A 202 34.61 6.28 -25.27
N THR A 203 34.49 6.11 -26.59
CA THR A 203 35.50 5.44 -27.41
C THR A 203 36.86 6.07 -27.11
N LYS A 204 37.70 5.33 -26.38
CA LYS A 204 39.12 5.64 -26.23
C LYS A 204 39.76 5.56 -27.61
N THR A 205 40.00 6.71 -28.22
CA THR A 205 40.93 6.85 -29.35
C THR A 205 42.36 6.78 -28.81
N GLU A 206 43.01 5.64 -29.03
CA GLU A 206 44.46 5.50 -28.83
C GLU A 206 45.20 6.47 -29.76
N LYS A 207 45.91 7.43 -29.17
CA LYS A 207 46.84 8.30 -29.90
C LYS A 207 48.10 7.51 -30.23
N VAL A 208 48.24 7.15 -31.50
CA VAL A 208 49.49 6.65 -32.10
C VAL A 208 50.57 7.74 -31.99
N LYS A 209 51.72 7.40 -31.38
CA LYS A 209 52.92 8.26 -31.35
C LYS A 209 53.62 8.23 -32.72
N PRO A 210 54.13 9.37 -33.24
CA PRO A 210 54.84 9.39 -34.51
C PRO A 210 56.24 8.80 -34.36
N ILE A 211 56.61 7.89 -35.26
CA ILE A 211 57.97 7.37 -35.43
C ILE A 211 58.77 8.40 -36.23
N ILE A 212 59.75 9.02 -35.59
CA ILE A 212 60.74 9.88 -36.26
C ILE A 212 61.81 8.98 -36.88
N LYS A 213 61.93 9.04 -38.21
CA LYS A 213 63.01 8.39 -38.97
C LYS A 213 64.29 9.21 -38.85
N SER A 214 65.37 8.57 -38.41
CA SER A 214 66.73 9.09 -38.58
C SER A 214 67.54 8.10 -39.39
N ARG A 215 67.97 8.56 -40.57
CA ARG A 215 68.90 7.93 -41.50
C ARG A 215 70.30 7.84 -40.87
N THR A 216 71.01 6.75 -41.12
CA THR A 216 72.48 6.74 -41.11
C THR A 216 72.93 5.90 -42.30
N ILE A 217 73.88 6.47 -43.04
CA ILE A 217 74.66 5.82 -44.11
C ILE A 217 75.70 4.92 -43.45
#